data_AF-A0A183EP99-F1
#
_entry.id   AF-A0A183EP99-F1
#
_cell.length_a   1.000
_cell.length_b   1.000
_cell.length_c   1.000
_cell.angle_alpha   90.00
_cell.angle_beta   90.00
_cell.angle_gamma   90.00
#
_symmetry.space_group_name_H-M   'P 1'
#
loop_
_entity.id
_entity.type
_entity.pdbx_description
1 polymer ?
#
loop_
_entity_poly.entity_id
_entity_poly.type
_entity_poly.pdbx_seq_one_letter_code
_entity_poly.pdbx_strand_id
1 'polypeptide(L)'
;CRVTSGSKIDAANEETLKQELKEIHEVAGTIDEMKLKMDELNKRGNALLDRYRADEGHNLSHATSKLNTLWSKFNDNVRIRRAVLEAALRARSDFHAALEQLETWMDGVDASLTQLNEATSNIQALKDSIKRKGWIEDEKNVRVDMDAHRDVIRSVEDMGSQLIHRVEDSKERERLGERLSHVSIRWRHLVGLADAISSGVYEQGDL
;
A
#
# COMPACT_ATOMS: atom_id res chain seq x y z
N CYS A 1 -13.39 -24.62 3.47
CA CYS A 1 -12.66 -23.36 3.24
C CYS A 1 -12.33 -23.27 1.76
N ARG A 2 -13.02 -22.43 0.98
CA ARG A 2 -12.68 -22.19 -0.44
C ARG A 2 -11.35 -21.45 -0.42
N VAL A 3 -10.28 -22.08 -0.92
CA VAL A 3 -9.00 -21.39 -1.14
C VAL A 3 -9.24 -20.38 -2.26
N THR A 4 -9.54 -19.14 -1.90
CA THR A 4 -9.52 -18.03 -2.85
C THR A 4 -8.06 -17.76 -3.19
N SER A 5 -7.72 -17.92 -4.47
CA SER A 5 -6.37 -17.76 -5.03
C SER A 5 -5.79 -16.38 -4.70
N GLY A 6 -4.46 -16.24 -4.65
CA GLY A 6 -3.81 -14.93 -4.43
C GLY A 6 -4.31 -13.83 -5.39
N SER A 7 -4.63 -14.20 -6.64
CA SER A 7 -5.26 -13.31 -7.62
C SER A 7 -6.61 -12.71 -7.20
N LYS A 8 -7.36 -13.34 -6.29
CA LYS A 8 -8.63 -12.80 -5.78
C LYS A 8 -8.44 -11.80 -4.64
N ILE A 9 -7.28 -11.82 -3.98
CA ILE A 9 -6.96 -10.94 -2.84
C ILE A 9 -6.66 -9.55 -3.37
N ASP A 10 -5.79 -9.46 -4.37
CA ASP A 10 -5.42 -8.20 -5.02
C ASP A 10 -6.63 -7.45 -5.61
N ALA A 11 -7.66 -8.21 -6.00
CA ALA A 11 -8.89 -7.70 -6.60
C ALA A 11 -9.96 -7.26 -5.59
N ALA A 12 -9.94 -7.81 -4.37
CA ALA A 12 -10.95 -7.54 -3.36
C ALA A 12 -10.86 -6.10 -2.82
N ASN A 13 -11.99 -5.46 -2.52
CA ASN A 13 -11.97 -4.16 -1.85
C ASN A 13 -11.53 -4.29 -0.37
N GLU A 14 -11.20 -3.17 0.25
CA GLU A 14 -10.61 -3.16 1.61
C GLU A 14 -11.54 -3.81 2.65
N GLU A 15 -12.84 -3.60 2.53
CA GLU A 15 -13.85 -4.20 3.42
C GLU A 15 -13.85 -5.74 3.31
N THR A 16 -13.82 -6.26 2.08
CA THR A 16 -13.74 -7.70 1.84
C THR A 16 -12.46 -8.30 2.42
N LEU A 17 -11.32 -7.63 2.24
CA LEU A 17 -10.03 -8.07 2.81
C LEU A 17 -10.06 -8.12 4.35
N LYS A 18 -10.64 -7.10 4.99
CA LYS A 18 -10.82 -7.04 6.45
C LYS A 18 -11.73 -8.15 6.95
N GLN A 19 -12.83 -8.41 6.24
CA GLN A 19 -13.77 -9.48 6.58
C GLN A 19 -13.12 -10.86 6.45
N GLU A 20 -12.41 -11.15 5.36
CA GLU A 20 -11.67 -12.41 5.21
C GLU A 20 -10.58 -12.58 6.28
N LEU A 21 -9.87 -11.51 6.67
CA LEU A 21 -8.86 -11.57 7.72
C LEU A 21 -9.47 -11.90 9.08
N LYS A 22 -10.67 -11.37 9.37
CA LYS A 22 -11.43 -11.72 10.57
C LYS A 22 -11.81 -13.20 10.58
N GLU A 23 -12.32 -13.73 9.48
CA GLU A 23 -12.66 -15.16 9.35
C GLU A 23 -11.43 -16.06 9.56
N ILE A 24 -10.27 -15.67 9.00
CA ILE A 24 -9.01 -16.40 9.21
C ILE A 24 -8.56 -16.35 10.67
N HIS A 25 -8.77 -15.24 11.38
CA HIS A 25 -8.50 -15.15 12.83
C HIS A 25 -9.40 -16.10 13.64
N GLU A 26 -10.69 -16.16 13.32
CA GLU A 26 -11.63 -17.08 13.96
C GLU A 26 -11.21 -18.54 13.73
N VAL A 27 -10.87 -18.91 12.49
CA VAL A 27 -10.34 -20.25 12.16
C VAL A 27 -9.05 -20.53 12.92
N ALA A 28 -8.10 -19.58 12.95
CA ALA A 28 -6.85 -19.74 13.67
C ALA A 28 -7.05 -19.96 15.17
N GLY A 29 -8.06 -19.32 15.77
CA GLY A 29 -8.44 -19.52 17.18
C GLY A 29 -8.90 -20.94 17.51
N THR A 30 -9.34 -21.72 16.51
CA THR A 30 -9.75 -23.13 16.70
C THR A 30 -8.59 -24.13 16.57
N ILE A 31 -7.41 -23.69 16.10
CA ILE A 31 -6.30 -24.59 15.76
C ILE A 31 -5.78 -25.34 16.98
N ASP A 32 -5.67 -24.67 18.14
CA ASP A 32 -5.13 -25.29 19.35
C ASP A 32 -6.02 -26.42 19.86
N GLU A 33 -7.35 -26.23 19.83
CA GLU A 33 -8.31 -27.28 20.19
C GLU A 33 -8.23 -28.47 19.22
N MET A 34 -8.14 -28.19 17.91
CA MET A 34 -8.02 -29.23 16.89
C MET A 34 -6.70 -29.97 16.96
N LYS A 35 -5.62 -29.30 17.35
CA LYS A 35 -4.32 -29.93 17.61
C LYS A 35 -4.42 -30.96 18.74
N LEU A 36 -5.08 -30.61 19.86
CA LEU A 36 -5.31 -31.56 20.96
C LEU A 36 -6.10 -32.80 20.49
N LYS A 37 -7.15 -32.59 19.67
CA LYS A 37 -7.94 -33.68 19.08
C LYS A 37 -7.09 -34.56 18.15
N MET A 38 -6.20 -33.95 17.37
CA MET A 38 -5.30 -34.68 16.46
C MET A 38 -4.26 -35.51 17.24
N ASP A 39 -3.71 -34.94 18.32
CA ASP A 39 -2.77 -35.63 19.21
C ASP A 39 -3.43 -36.83 19.91
N GLU A 40 -4.68 -36.66 20.36
CA GLU A 40 -5.46 -37.75 20.94
C GLU A 40 -5.78 -38.85 19.92
N LEU A 41 -6.20 -38.47 18.71
CA LEU A 41 -6.48 -39.42 17.62
C LEU A 41 -5.23 -40.22 17.27
N ASN A 42 -4.08 -39.55 17.12
CA ASN A 42 -2.79 -40.19 16.85
C ASN A 42 -2.40 -41.14 17.97
N LYS A 43 -2.55 -40.73 19.24
CA LYS A 43 -2.26 -41.57 20.42
C LYS A 43 -3.12 -42.83 20.42
N ARG A 44 -4.42 -42.70 20.21
CA ARG A 44 -5.36 -43.84 20.15
C ARG A 44 -5.06 -44.75 18.95
N GLY A 45 -4.79 -44.16 17.78
CA GLY A 45 -4.45 -44.89 16.56
C GLY A 45 -3.20 -45.75 16.73
N ASN A 46 -2.13 -45.19 17.30
CA ASN A 46 -0.90 -45.93 17.59
C ASN A 46 -1.13 -47.08 18.58
N ALA A 47 -1.90 -46.84 19.64
CA ALA A 47 -2.23 -47.89 20.61
C ALA A 47 -3.05 -49.05 20.01
N LEU A 48 -3.85 -48.80 18.97
CA LEU A 48 -4.49 -49.87 18.20
C LEU A 48 -3.47 -50.60 17.32
N LEU A 49 -2.63 -49.87 16.58
CA LEU A 49 -1.61 -50.49 15.71
C LEU A 49 -0.67 -51.43 16.47
N ASP A 50 -0.37 -51.13 17.73
CA ASP A 50 0.45 -52.00 18.61
C ASP A 50 -0.23 -53.34 18.95
N ARG A 51 -1.56 -53.45 18.79
CA ARG A 51 -2.36 -54.63 19.20
C ARG A 51 -2.84 -55.50 18.03
N TYR A 52 -2.87 -54.97 16.81
CA TYR A 52 -3.42 -55.64 15.63
C TYR A 52 -2.34 -56.35 14.79
N ARG A 53 -2.74 -57.38 14.02
CA ARG A 53 -1.84 -58.04 13.04
C ARG A 53 -1.50 -57.09 11.88
N ALA A 54 -0.35 -57.29 11.24
CA ALA A 54 0.20 -56.37 10.23
C ALA A 54 -0.79 -56.00 9.10
N ASP A 55 -1.61 -56.95 8.64
CA ASP A 55 -2.58 -56.75 7.56
C ASP A 55 -3.82 -55.93 7.99
N GLU A 56 -4.18 -55.98 9.28
CA GLU A 56 -5.35 -55.28 9.85
C GLU A 56 -5.02 -53.81 10.20
N GLY A 57 -3.76 -53.51 10.52
CA GLY A 57 -3.28 -52.17 10.86
C GLY A 57 -2.94 -51.27 9.66
N HIS A 58 -2.71 -51.84 8.48
CA HIS A 58 -2.27 -51.09 7.30
C HIS A 58 -3.23 -49.95 6.91
N ASN A 59 -4.54 -50.25 6.83
CA ASN A 59 -5.56 -49.27 6.48
C ASN A 59 -5.66 -48.13 7.51
N LEU A 60 -5.56 -48.45 8.80
CA LEU A 60 -5.57 -47.47 9.88
C LEU A 60 -4.34 -46.56 9.82
N SER A 61 -3.16 -47.13 9.61
CA SER A 61 -1.91 -46.37 9.45
C SER A 61 -1.99 -45.40 8.26
N HIS A 62 -2.48 -45.87 7.11
CA HIS A 62 -2.68 -45.03 5.93
C HIS A 62 -3.68 -43.90 6.18
N ALA A 63 -4.82 -44.19 6.82
CA ALA A 63 -5.82 -43.18 7.13
C ALA A 63 -5.28 -42.10 8.09
N THR A 64 -4.59 -42.50 9.16
CA THR A 64 -3.97 -41.60 10.13
C THR A 64 -2.88 -40.73 9.48
N SER A 65 -2.02 -41.32 8.64
CA SER A 65 -0.99 -40.58 7.90
C SER A 65 -1.60 -39.56 6.92
N LYS A 66 -2.65 -39.94 6.20
CA LYS A 66 -3.39 -39.03 5.31
C LYS A 66 -4.00 -37.88 6.09
N LEU A 67 -4.62 -38.15 7.25
CA LEU A 67 -5.20 -37.11 8.09
C LEU A 67 -4.15 -36.13 8.63
N ASN A 68 -3.00 -36.63 9.11
CA ASN A 68 -1.87 -35.80 9.52
C ASN A 68 -1.35 -34.91 8.38
N THR A 69 -1.26 -35.47 7.17
CA THR A 69 -0.87 -34.69 5.98
C THR A 69 -1.88 -33.58 5.67
N LEU A 70 -3.18 -33.87 5.73
CA LEU A 70 -4.23 -32.87 5.51
C LEU A 70 -4.22 -31.80 6.61
N TRP A 71 -4.00 -32.19 7.86
CA TRP A 71 -3.89 -31.27 8.99
C TRP A 71 -2.70 -30.33 8.84
N SER A 72 -1.53 -30.84 8.46
CA SER A 72 -0.35 -29.99 8.17
C SER A 72 -0.64 -28.99 7.06
N LYS A 73 -1.21 -29.47 5.94
CA LYS A 73 -1.59 -28.60 4.81
C LYS A 73 -2.61 -27.54 5.20
N PHE A 74 -3.58 -27.89 6.06
CA PHE A 74 -4.57 -26.93 6.56
C PHE A 74 -3.90 -25.81 7.36
N ASN A 75 -3.01 -26.15 8.30
CA ASN A 75 -2.27 -25.16 9.10
C ASN A 75 -1.41 -24.25 8.22
N ASP A 76 -0.71 -24.81 7.23
CA ASP A 76 0.07 -24.03 6.27
C ASP A 76 -0.81 -23.06 5.48
N ASN A 77 -1.98 -23.52 5.00
CA ASN A 77 -2.92 -22.68 4.27
C ASN A 77 -3.46 -21.53 5.13
N VAL A 78 -3.82 -21.78 6.39
CA VAL A 78 -4.28 -20.71 7.31
C VAL A 78 -3.18 -19.68 7.51
N ARG A 79 -1.94 -20.14 7.77
CA ARG A 79 -0.78 -19.25 7.98
C ARG A 79 -0.48 -18.40 6.74
N ILE A 80 -0.42 -19.03 5.57
CA ILE A 80 -0.13 -18.35 4.30
C ILE A 80 -1.25 -17.35 3.99
N ARG A 81 -2.52 -17.74 4.12
CA ARG A 81 -3.65 -16.87 3.82
C ARG A 81 -3.68 -15.64 4.71
N ARG A 82 -3.41 -15.80 6.00
CA ARG A 82 -3.27 -14.68 6.94
C ARG A 82 -2.17 -13.72 6.50
N ALA A 83 -0.97 -14.24 6.24
CA ALA A 83 0.18 -13.43 5.85
C ALA A 83 -0.09 -12.62 4.58
N VAL A 84 -0.74 -13.22 3.57
CA VAL A 84 -1.07 -12.52 2.32
C VAL A 84 -2.15 -11.44 2.53
N LEU A 85 -3.17 -11.70 3.35
CA LEU A 85 -4.19 -10.69 3.70
C LEU A 85 -3.59 -9.50 4.44
N GLU A 86 -2.76 -9.77 5.44
CA GLU A 86 -2.07 -8.73 6.21
C GLU A 86 -1.14 -7.90 5.32
N ALA A 87 -0.39 -8.55 4.43
CA ALA A 87 0.47 -7.87 3.48
C ALA A 87 -0.33 -6.98 2.50
N ALA A 88 -1.44 -7.49 1.95
CA ALA A 88 -2.28 -6.72 1.03
C ALA A 88 -2.92 -5.50 1.69
N LEU A 89 -3.49 -5.67 2.90
CA LEU A 89 -4.07 -4.56 3.66
C LEU A 89 -3.02 -3.52 4.05
N ARG A 90 -1.84 -3.98 4.47
CA ARG A 90 -0.72 -3.08 4.78
C ARG A 90 -0.28 -2.28 3.57
N ALA A 91 -0.07 -2.94 2.43
CA ALA A 91 0.35 -2.27 1.20
C ALA A 91 -0.67 -1.20 0.76
N ARG A 92 -1.98 -1.48 0.86
CA ARG A 92 -3.01 -0.46 0.60
C ARG A 92 -2.96 0.69 1.59
N SER A 93 -2.86 0.40 2.88
CA SER A 93 -2.76 1.42 3.92
C SER A 93 -1.55 2.33 3.71
N ASP A 94 -0.39 1.75 3.41
CA ASP A 94 0.86 2.47 3.18
C ASP A 94 0.75 3.34 1.92
N PHE A 95 0.13 2.84 0.84
CA PHE A 95 -0.16 3.62 -0.36
C PHE A 95 -1.07 4.82 -0.07
N HIS A 96 -2.19 4.61 0.62
CA HIS A 96 -3.12 5.69 0.94
C HIS A 96 -2.46 6.76 1.83
N ALA A 97 -1.66 6.34 2.82
CA ALA A 97 -0.91 7.25 3.67
C ALA A 97 0.14 8.04 2.88
N ALA A 98 0.84 7.40 1.93
CA ALA A 98 1.80 8.08 1.06
C ALA A 98 1.12 9.10 0.13
N LEU A 99 -0.05 8.76 -0.41
CA LEU A 99 -0.84 9.67 -1.24
C LEU A 99 -1.33 10.88 -0.45
N GLU A 100 -1.83 10.70 0.78
CA GLU A 100 -2.26 11.81 1.65
C GLU A 100 -1.08 12.71 2.07
N GLN A 101 0.07 12.13 2.38
CA GLN A 101 1.29 12.88 2.68
C GLN A 101 1.74 13.71 1.46
N LEU A 102 1.67 13.12 0.27
CA LEU A 102 1.99 13.83 -0.97
C LEU A 102 1.01 14.98 -1.24
N GLU A 103 -0.30 14.76 -1.10
CA GLU A 103 -1.33 15.80 -1.26
C GLU A 103 -1.09 16.97 -0.30
N THR A 104 -0.77 16.67 0.97
CA THR A 104 -0.45 17.67 2.00
C THR A 104 0.84 18.44 1.68
N TRP A 105 1.88 17.74 1.22
CA TRP A 105 3.12 18.38 0.81
C TRP A 105 2.90 19.33 -0.38
N MET A 106 2.09 18.93 -1.36
CA MET A 106 1.72 19.78 -2.49
C MET A 106 0.96 21.04 -2.06
N ASP A 107 0.15 20.99 -0.99
CA ASP A 107 -0.47 22.19 -0.38
C ASP A 107 0.58 23.17 0.13
N GLY A 108 1.63 22.68 0.78
CA GLY A 108 2.75 23.51 1.25
C GLY A 108 3.48 24.20 0.10
N VAL A 109 3.85 23.43 -0.94
CA VAL A 109 4.55 23.96 -2.12
C VAL A 109 3.69 24.98 -2.86
N ASP A 110 2.39 24.71 -3.05
CA ASP A 110 1.46 25.64 -3.71
C ASP A 110 1.35 26.97 -2.96
N ALA A 111 1.26 26.93 -1.63
CA ALA A 111 1.23 28.13 -0.80
C ALA A 111 2.53 28.94 -0.91
N SER A 112 3.69 28.28 -0.86
CA SER A 112 5.00 28.93 -1.01
C SER A 112 5.18 29.56 -2.38
N LEU A 113 4.83 28.84 -3.46
CA LEU A 113 4.92 29.36 -4.82
C LEU A 113 3.93 30.50 -5.06
N THR A 114 2.72 30.43 -4.52
CA THR A 114 1.72 31.51 -4.63
C THR A 114 2.23 32.78 -3.95
N GLN A 115 2.73 32.67 -2.72
CA GLN A 115 3.30 33.80 -1.99
C GLN A 115 4.49 34.42 -2.74
N LEU A 116 5.38 33.58 -3.28
CA LEU A 116 6.54 34.01 -4.04
C LEU A 116 6.14 34.68 -5.35
N ASN A 117 5.16 34.14 -6.06
CA ASN A 117 4.60 34.73 -7.28
C ASN A 117 3.99 36.11 -7.01
N GLU A 118 3.20 36.25 -5.95
CA GLU A 118 2.65 37.55 -5.55
C GLU A 118 3.74 38.57 -5.23
N ALA A 119 4.75 38.16 -4.45
CA ALA A 119 5.87 39.03 -4.08
C ALA A 119 6.71 39.48 -5.29
N THR A 120 6.91 38.58 -6.26
CA THR A 120 7.76 38.80 -7.43
C THR A 120 7.03 39.42 -8.62
N SER A 121 5.69 39.39 -8.64
CA SER A 121 4.88 40.05 -9.68
C SER A 121 5.04 41.58 -9.72
N ASN A 122 5.52 42.19 -8.63
CA ASN A 122 5.73 43.63 -8.53
C ASN A 122 7.18 44.02 -8.94
N ILE A 123 7.32 44.49 -10.19
CA ILE A 123 8.60 44.95 -10.78
C ILE A 123 9.30 46.01 -9.91
N GLN A 124 8.56 46.88 -9.23
CA GLN A 124 9.16 47.92 -8.39
C GLN A 124 9.76 47.32 -7.11
N ALA A 125 9.15 46.26 -6.57
CA ALA A 125 9.68 45.54 -5.42
C ALA A 125 10.93 44.73 -5.79
N LEU A 126 11.03 44.25 -7.04
CA LEU A 126 12.22 43.59 -7.57
C LEU A 126 13.45 44.49 -7.67
N LYS A 127 13.32 45.82 -7.69
CA LYS A 127 14.49 46.73 -7.66
C LYS A 127 15.22 46.74 -6.33
N ASP A 128 14.59 46.27 -5.25
CA ASP A 128 15.23 46.09 -3.96
C ASP A 128 16.11 44.83 -3.99
N SER A 129 17.42 45.04 -4.07
CA SER A 129 18.41 43.96 -4.19
C SER A 129 18.38 42.98 -3.00
N ILE A 130 18.02 43.44 -1.80
CA ILE A 130 17.95 42.58 -0.61
C ILE A 130 16.74 41.65 -0.73
N LYS A 131 15.55 42.20 -1.06
CA LYS A 131 14.33 41.40 -1.26
C LYS A 131 14.48 40.40 -2.39
N ARG A 132 15.03 40.84 -3.53
CA ARG A 132 15.26 39.97 -4.69
C ARG A 132 16.14 38.78 -4.34
N LYS A 133 17.25 39.00 -3.62
CA LYS A 133 18.13 37.90 -3.18
C LYS A 133 17.42 36.93 -2.25
N GLY A 134 16.57 37.42 -1.35
CA GLY A 134 15.73 36.58 -0.50
C GLY A 134 14.79 35.68 -1.32
N TRP A 135 14.07 36.26 -2.28
CA TRP A 135 13.17 35.51 -3.16
C TRP A 135 13.88 34.48 -4.04
N ILE A 136 15.09 34.78 -4.52
CA ILE A 136 15.91 33.81 -5.27
C ILE A 136 16.25 32.60 -4.40
N GLU A 137 16.60 32.81 -3.13
CA GLU A 137 16.91 31.72 -2.22
C GLU A 137 15.66 30.91 -1.85
N ASP A 138 14.54 31.58 -1.60
CA ASP A 138 13.24 30.92 -1.35
C ASP A 138 12.82 30.06 -2.55
N GLU A 139 12.93 30.60 -3.77
CA GLU A 139 12.66 29.88 -5.02
C GLU A 139 13.51 28.63 -5.15
N LYS A 140 14.82 28.75 -4.91
CA LYS A 140 15.76 27.64 -4.96
C LYS A 140 15.44 26.58 -3.92
N ASN A 141 15.08 26.97 -2.70
CA ASN A 141 14.71 26.04 -1.63
C ASN A 141 13.47 25.24 -2.03
N VAL A 142 12.44 25.89 -2.56
CA VAL A 142 11.24 25.21 -3.06
C VAL A 142 11.60 24.27 -4.21
N ARG A 143 12.47 24.70 -5.14
CA ARG A 143 12.88 23.87 -6.29
C ARG A 143 13.62 22.60 -5.86
N VAL A 144 14.55 22.71 -4.90
CA VAL A 144 15.27 21.55 -4.34
C VAL A 144 14.28 20.57 -3.69
N ASP A 145 13.31 21.08 -2.93
CA ASP A 145 12.30 20.25 -2.28
C ASP A 145 11.38 19.55 -3.31
N MET A 146 10.95 20.27 -4.35
CA MET A 146 10.20 19.72 -5.48
C MET A 146 10.96 18.60 -6.20
N ASP A 147 12.25 18.80 -6.48
CA ASP A 147 13.07 17.80 -7.15
C ASP A 147 13.27 16.54 -6.28
N ALA A 148 13.37 16.69 -4.96
CA ALA A 148 13.44 15.56 -4.03
C ALA A 148 12.16 14.70 -4.03
N HIS A 149 10.99 15.30 -4.28
CA HIS A 149 9.70 14.62 -4.30
C HIS A 149 9.30 14.07 -5.68
N ARG A 150 10.05 14.37 -6.74
CA ARG A 150 9.76 13.91 -8.11
C ARG A 150 9.61 12.38 -8.20
N ASP A 151 10.49 11.64 -7.54
CA ASP A 151 10.46 10.17 -7.57
C ASP A 151 9.34 9.60 -6.68
N VAL A 152 8.95 10.30 -5.61
CA VAL A 152 7.79 9.93 -4.79
C VAL A 152 6.51 10.04 -5.61
N ILE A 153 6.33 11.12 -6.38
CA ILE A 153 5.17 11.32 -7.27
C ILE A 153 5.06 10.17 -8.27
N ARG A 154 6.16 9.83 -8.96
CA ARG A 154 6.19 8.71 -9.92
C ARG A 154 5.86 7.38 -9.26
N SER A 155 6.38 7.14 -8.06
CA SER A 155 6.12 5.92 -7.30
C SER A 155 4.64 5.81 -6.92
N VAL A 156 4.02 6.90 -6.44
CA VAL A 156 2.59 6.95 -6.13
C VAL A 156 1.73 6.76 -7.39
N GLU A 157 2.10 7.35 -8.52
CA GLU A 157 1.41 7.15 -9.80
C GLU A 157 1.48 5.69 -10.28
N ASP A 158 2.65 5.04 -10.18
CA ASP A 158 2.82 3.64 -10.57
C ASP A 158 2.04 2.70 -9.64
N MET A 159 2.22 2.84 -8.31
CA MET A 159 1.48 2.05 -7.33
C MET A 159 -0.03 2.24 -7.47
N GLY A 160 -0.48 3.48 -7.66
CA GLY A 160 -1.87 3.81 -7.86
C GLY A 160 -2.45 3.20 -9.14
N SER A 161 -1.71 3.23 -10.25
CA SER A 161 -2.09 2.60 -11.51
C SER A 161 -2.21 1.07 -11.37
N GLN A 162 -1.27 0.43 -10.67
CA GLN A 162 -1.33 -1.00 -10.39
C GLN A 162 -2.54 -1.37 -9.53
N LEU A 163 -2.86 -0.58 -8.51
CA LEU A 163 -4.04 -0.80 -7.67
C LEU A 163 -5.34 -0.65 -8.47
N ILE A 164 -5.46 0.40 -9.30
CA ILE A 164 -6.63 0.61 -10.16
C ILE A 164 -6.84 -0.56 -11.13
N HIS A 165 -5.76 -1.14 -11.67
CA HIS A 165 -5.89 -2.29 -12.57
C HIS A 165 -6.34 -3.57 -11.85
N ARG A 166 -6.01 -3.71 -10.56
CA ARG A 166 -6.28 -4.94 -9.81
C ARG A 166 -7.64 -4.92 -9.12
N VAL A 167 -8.03 -3.80 -8.53
CA VAL A 167 -9.27 -3.65 -7.76
C VAL A 167 -10.51 -3.89 -8.65
N GLU A 168 -11.41 -4.79 -8.24
CA GLU A 168 -12.66 -5.03 -8.98
C GLU A 168 -13.71 -3.93 -8.73
N ASP A 169 -13.72 -3.37 -7.52
CA ASP A 169 -14.66 -2.33 -7.09
C ASP A 169 -14.55 -1.09 -7.99
N SER A 170 -15.61 -0.83 -8.77
CA SER A 170 -15.64 0.27 -9.72
C SER A 170 -15.58 1.64 -9.04
N LYS A 171 -16.16 1.79 -7.85
CA LYS A 171 -16.19 3.07 -7.13
C LYS A 171 -14.83 3.39 -6.53
N GLU A 172 -14.17 2.37 -5.96
CA GLU A 172 -12.80 2.50 -5.45
C GLU A 172 -11.85 2.87 -6.60
N ARG A 173 -11.97 2.21 -7.76
CA ARG A 173 -11.18 2.53 -8.97
C ARG A 173 -11.39 3.96 -9.45
N GLU A 174 -12.65 4.40 -9.56
CA GLU A 174 -12.98 5.75 -10.02
C GLU A 174 -12.40 6.81 -9.06
N ARG A 175 -12.66 6.66 -7.75
CA ARG A 175 -12.14 7.58 -6.73
C ARG A 175 -10.62 7.66 -6.72
N LEU A 176 -9.93 6.52 -6.85
CA LEU A 176 -8.47 6.48 -6.94
C LEU A 176 -7.97 7.16 -8.22
N GLY A 177 -8.62 6.91 -9.35
CA GLY A 177 -8.29 7.53 -10.63
C GLY A 177 -8.42 9.05 -10.60
N GLU A 178 -9.50 9.57 -10.01
CA GLU A 178 -9.71 11.01 -9.84
C GLU A 178 -8.61 11.65 -9.00
N ARG A 179 -8.27 11.05 -7.85
CA ARG A 179 -7.21 11.56 -6.96
C ARG A 179 -5.85 11.59 -7.64
N LEU A 180 -5.46 10.51 -8.31
CA LEU A 180 -4.18 10.44 -9.03
C LEU A 180 -4.13 11.46 -10.17
N SER A 181 -5.22 11.59 -10.94
CA SER A 181 -5.32 12.61 -12.00
C SER A 181 -5.14 14.02 -11.43
N HIS A 182 -5.77 14.31 -10.29
CA HIS A 182 -5.62 15.59 -9.60
C HIS A 182 -4.17 15.84 -9.18
N VAL A 183 -3.49 14.86 -8.59
CA VAL A 183 -2.06 14.93 -8.26
C VAL A 183 -1.21 15.21 -9.50
N SER A 184 -1.39 14.48 -10.60
CA SER A 184 -0.62 14.68 -11.84
C SER A 184 -0.87 16.04 -12.49
N ILE A 185 -2.10 16.55 -12.46
CA ILE A 185 -2.44 17.89 -12.97
C ILE A 185 -1.79 18.96 -12.10
N ARG A 186 -1.95 18.85 -10.79
CA ARG A 186 -1.41 19.81 -9.82
C ARG A 186 0.11 19.86 -9.87
N TRP A 187 0.77 18.71 -10.00
CA TRP A 187 2.24 18.66 -10.12
C TRP A 187 2.74 19.44 -11.33
N ARG A 188 2.11 19.24 -12.50
CA ARG A 188 2.44 20.00 -13.72
C ARG A 188 2.21 21.50 -13.54
N HIS A 189 1.14 21.87 -12.84
CA HIS A 189 0.87 23.28 -12.52
C HIS A 189 1.97 23.88 -11.62
N LEU A 190 2.33 23.21 -10.52
CA LEU A 190 3.38 23.67 -9.61
C LEU A 190 4.73 23.83 -10.31
N VAL A 191 5.11 22.86 -11.14
CA VAL A 191 6.34 22.94 -11.95
C VAL A 191 6.29 24.15 -12.88
N GLY A 192 5.19 24.35 -13.61
CA GLY A 192 5.03 25.50 -14.49
C GLY A 192 5.08 26.85 -13.75
N LEU A 193 4.48 26.93 -12.57
CA LEU A 193 4.50 28.13 -11.74
C LEU A 193 5.91 28.43 -11.23
N ALA A 194 6.64 27.41 -10.73
CA ALA A 194 8.02 27.56 -10.30
C ALA A 194 8.93 28.05 -11.43
N ASP A 195 8.78 27.50 -12.64
CA ASP A 195 9.55 27.92 -13.82
C ASP A 195 9.22 29.36 -14.25
N ALA A 196 7.96 29.79 -14.16
CA ALA A 196 7.55 31.16 -14.44
C ALA A 196 8.14 32.17 -13.43
N ILE A 197 8.11 31.84 -12.14
CA ILE A 197 8.72 32.67 -11.08
C ILE A 197 10.22 32.78 -11.30
N SER A 198 10.91 31.66 -11.56
CA SER A 198 12.34 31.65 -11.83
C SER A 198 12.67 32.53 -13.05
N SER A 199 11.91 32.42 -14.14
CA SER A 199 12.13 33.32 -15.29
C SER A 199 11.95 34.80 -14.91
N GLY A 200 10.90 35.13 -14.14
CA GLY A 200 10.60 36.50 -13.74
C GLY A 200 11.66 37.14 -12.82
N VAL A 201 12.16 36.42 -11.83
CA VAL A 201 13.13 36.95 -10.85
C VAL A 201 14.52 37.16 -11.47
N TYR A 202 14.90 36.33 -12.44
CA TYR A 202 16.22 36.40 -13.07
C TYR A 202 16.24 37.33 -14.29
N GLU A 203 15.21 37.34 -15.16
CA GLU A 203 15.19 38.18 -16.36
C GLU A 203 14.95 39.67 -16.08
N GLN A 204 14.11 39.99 -15.10
CA GLN A 204 13.84 41.40 -14.72
C GLN A 204 14.96 41.98 -13.86
N GLY A 205 16.01 41.19 -13.61
CA GLY A 205 17.09 41.56 -12.73
C GLY A 205 18.24 42.34 -13.37
N ASP A 206 18.40 42.18 -14.68
CA ASP A 206 19.50 42.73 -15.48
C ASP A 206 19.14 44.06 -16.20
N LEU A 207 17.99 44.66 -15.86
CA LEU A 207 17.52 45.98 -16.31
C LEU A 207 17.63 47.03 -15.19
#